data_AF-A3R6Y9-F1
#
_entry.id   AF-A3R6Y9-F1
#
_cell.length_a   1.000
_cell.length_b   1.000
_cell.length_c   1.000
_cell.angle_alpha   90.00
_cell.angle_beta   90.00
_cell.angle_gamma   90.00
#
_symmetry.space_group_name_H-M   'P 1'
#
loop_
_entity.id
_entity.type
_entity.pdbx_description
1 polymer ?
#
loop_
_entity_poly.entity_id
_entity_poly.type
_entity_poly.pdbx_seq_one_letter_code
_entity_poly.pdbx_strand_id
1 'polypeptide(L)'
;AMQIGMSFIDAYKMCAGEAAVADLAFAAKHASLVEMADILPARRARGPNEPGGLPFGYLADIVQTNRKCPDDPVKSSLEVVAAGCMLYDQIWLGSYMSGGVGFTQYATAAYTDDILDDFMYYGYDYAKGKYKIGATKATMDVVNDLGTEVTLYGIEQYEKYPTTLEDHFGGSQRATVLAAASGCTTALATGNSNAGLSAWYLSMYLHKEAWGRLGFFGYDLQDQCGATNVSSCRSDEGAIDELRGPNYPNYAM
;
A
#
# COMPACT_ATOMS: atom_id res chain seq x y z
N ALA A 1 -14.88 0.74 -25.01
CA ALA A 1 -15.63 -0.20 -25.87
C ALA A 1 -16.40 0.46 -27.02
N MET A 2 -17.39 1.33 -26.77
CA MET A 2 -18.26 1.86 -27.85
C MET A 2 -17.46 2.56 -28.96
N GLN A 3 -16.54 3.44 -28.60
CA GLN A 3 -15.70 4.14 -29.58
C GLN A 3 -14.70 3.21 -30.28
N ILE A 4 -14.24 2.14 -29.61
CA ILE A 4 -13.41 1.11 -30.25
C ILE A 4 -14.25 0.42 -31.35
N GLY A 5 -15.48 -0.01 -31.02
CA GLY A 5 -16.37 -0.64 -31.99
C GLY A 5 -16.65 0.25 -33.20
N MET A 6 -16.98 1.53 -32.99
CA MET A 6 -17.20 2.47 -34.10
C MET A 6 -15.95 2.70 -34.93
N SER A 7 -14.78 2.80 -34.30
CA SER A 7 -13.50 2.97 -35.02
C SER A 7 -13.16 1.74 -35.86
N PHE A 8 -13.45 0.53 -35.37
CA PHE A 8 -13.25 -0.70 -36.14
C PHE A 8 -14.19 -0.77 -37.35
N ILE A 9 -15.47 -0.42 -37.15
CA ILE A 9 -16.46 -0.37 -38.23
C ILE A 9 -15.97 0.54 -39.36
N ASP A 10 -15.53 1.74 -39.01
CA ASP A 10 -15.02 2.72 -39.97
C ASP A 10 -13.68 2.29 -40.61
N ALA A 11 -12.67 1.99 -39.79
CA ALA A 11 -11.31 1.71 -40.27
C ALA A 11 -11.20 0.44 -41.12
N TYR A 12 -11.99 -0.59 -40.82
CA TYR A 12 -11.98 -1.87 -41.54
C TYR A 12 -13.15 -2.03 -42.52
N LYS A 13 -13.96 -0.97 -42.72
CA LYS A 13 -15.11 -0.96 -43.63
C LYS A 13 -16.10 -2.12 -43.36
N MET A 14 -16.34 -2.41 -42.09
CA MET A 14 -17.31 -3.43 -41.69
C MET A 14 -18.74 -2.91 -41.87
N CYS A 15 -19.71 -3.81 -41.94
CA CYS A 15 -21.11 -3.41 -41.91
C CYS A 15 -21.47 -2.88 -40.51
N ALA A 16 -22.11 -1.70 -40.45
CA ALA A 16 -22.48 -1.06 -39.20
C ALA A 16 -23.63 -1.80 -38.50
N GLY A 17 -23.28 -2.78 -37.65
CA GLY A 17 -24.24 -3.58 -36.87
C GLY A 17 -24.37 -5.04 -37.33
N GLU A 18 -23.39 -5.59 -38.05
CA GLU A 18 -23.36 -7.03 -38.34
C GLU A 18 -22.91 -7.88 -37.13
N ALA A 19 -23.11 -9.20 -37.21
CA ALA A 19 -22.83 -10.12 -36.12
C ALA A 19 -21.39 -10.04 -35.59
N ALA A 20 -20.39 -9.84 -36.47
CA ALA A 20 -18.98 -9.71 -36.07
C ALA A 20 -18.71 -8.50 -35.15
N VAL A 21 -19.58 -7.47 -35.15
CA VAL A 21 -19.47 -6.33 -34.23
C VAL A 21 -19.73 -6.76 -32.77
N ALA A 22 -20.52 -7.81 -32.55
CA ALA A 22 -20.76 -8.34 -31.21
C ALA A 22 -19.48 -8.95 -30.60
N ASP A 23 -18.66 -9.62 -31.40
CA ASP A 23 -17.38 -10.19 -30.94
C ASP A 23 -16.40 -9.07 -30.53
N LEU A 24 -16.35 -7.97 -31.30
CA LEU A 24 -15.58 -6.78 -30.94
C LEU A 24 -16.07 -6.16 -29.63
N ALA A 25 -17.39 -6.10 -29.44
CA ALA A 25 -17.97 -5.57 -28.21
C ALA A 25 -17.65 -6.46 -27.00
N PHE A 26 -17.72 -7.78 -27.13
CA PHE A 26 -17.37 -8.71 -26.06
C PHE A 26 -15.88 -8.64 -25.73
N ALA A 27 -15.00 -8.60 -26.73
CA ALA A 27 -13.57 -8.42 -26.52
C ALA A 27 -13.27 -7.12 -25.77
N ALA A 28 -13.77 -5.99 -26.28
CA ALA A 28 -13.48 -4.67 -25.73
C ALA A 28 -14.16 -4.36 -24.37
N LYS A 29 -15.09 -5.21 -23.90
CA LYS A 29 -15.78 -5.04 -22.61
C LYS A 29 -15.46 -6.13 -21.58
N HIS A 30 -15.01 -7.30 -22.03
CA HIS A 30 -14.84 -8.46 -21.16
C HIS A 30 -13.57 -9.23 -21.48
N ALA A 31 -13.46 -9.81 -22.69
CA ALA A 31 -12.42 -10.82 -22.93
C ALA A 31 -10.98 -10.26 -22.94
N SER A 32 -10.80 -8.98 -23.27
CA SER A 32 -9.49 -8.33 -23.35
C SER A 32 -9.45 -6.98 -22.64
N LEU A 33 -10.41 -6.71 -21.75
CA LEU A 33 -10.43 -5.49 -20.96
C LEU A 33 -9.58 -5.70 -19.70
N VAL A 34 -8.61 -4.82 -19.48
CA VAL A 34 -7.93 -4.69 -18.18
C VAL A 34 -8.50 -3.45 -17.52
N GLU A 35 -9.37 -3.66 -16.53
CA GLU A 35 -9.86 -2.59 -15.66
C GLU A 35 -8.78 -2.20 -14.66
N MET A 36 -8.87 -0.99 -14.12
CA MET A 36 -7.96 -0.56 -13.06
C MET A 36 -8.31 -1.22 -11.73
N ALA A 37 -9.60 -1.46 -11.50
CA ALA A 37 -10.11 -1.93 -10.22
C ALA A 37 -11.40 -2.73 -10.43
N ASP A 38 -11.59 -3.77 -9.62
CA ASP A 38 -12.80 -4.61 -9.65
C ASP A 38 -13.98 -3.97 -8.91
N ILE A 39 -15.17 -4.53 -9.15
CA ILE A 39 -16.42 -4.18 -8.44
C ILE A 39 -16.34 -4.49 -6.93
N LEU A 40 -17.05 -3.71 -6.11
CA LEU A 40 -17.07 -3.89 -4.66
C LEU A 40 -18.31 -4.59 -4.09
N PRO A 41 -18.18 -5.31 -2.95
CA PRO A 41 -19.31 -5.96 -2.26
C PRO A 41 -20.40 -4.98 -1.82
N ALA A 42 -21.62 -5.51 -1.65
CA ALA A 42 -22.85 -4.73 -1.47
C ALA A 42 -22.82 -3.66 -0.35
N ARG A 43 -22.15 -3.93 0.79
CA ARG A 43 -22.04 -2.96 1.90
C ARG A 43 -21.35 -1.66 1.47
N ARG A 44 -20.48 -1.75 0.48
CA ARG A 44 -19.69 -0.66 -0.08
C ARG A 44 -19.79 -0.65 -1.61
N ALA A 45 -21.00 -0.90 -2.14
CA ALA A 45 -21.28 -1.15 -3.55
C ALA A 45 -20.81 -0.01 -4.47
N ARG A 46 -19.81 -0.32 -5.31
CA ARG A 46 -19.24 0.56 -6.35
C ARG A 46 -18.94 -0.29 -7.58
N GLY A 47 -19.05 0.32 -8.75
CA GLY A 47 -18.65 -0.32 -10.01
C GLY A 47 -17.13 -0.49 -10.12
N PRO A 48 -16.65 -1.01 -11.25
CA PRO A 48 -15.22 -1.06 -11.56
C PRO A 48 -14.57 0.33 -11.61
N ASN A 49 -13.23 0.34 -11.58
CA ASN A 49 -12.39 1.54 -11.65
C ASN A 49 -12.56 2.54 -10.48
N GLU A 50 -13.06 2.07 -9.33
CA GLU A 50 -13.16 2.87 -8.12
C GLU A 50 -12.02 2.51 -7.14
N PRO A 51 -11.52 3.46 -6.32
CA PRO A 51 -10.30 3.27 -5.53
C PRO A 51 -10.33 2.02 -4.64
N GLY A 52 -11.48 1.68 -4.06
CA GLY A 52 -11.55 0.54 -3.15
C GLY A 52 -11.33 -0.83 -3.80
N GLY A 53 -11.43 -0.94 -5.13
CA GLY A 53 -11.15 -2.15 -5.90
C GLY A 53 -9.76 -2.18 -6.53
N LEU A 54 -8.96 -1.12 -6.38
CA LEU A 54 -7.62 -1.01 -6.94
C LEU A 54 -6.64 -1.80 -6.05
N PRO A 55 -6.00 -2.88 -6.54
CA PRO A 55 -5.03 -3.62 -5.75
C PRO A 55 -3.75 -2.81 -5.55
N PHE A 56 -3.02 -3.09 -4.46
CA PHE A 56 -1.81 -2.36 -4.10
C PHE A 56 -0.71 -2.47 -5.16
N GLY A 57 -0.55 -3.64 -5.78
CA GLY A 57 0.39 -3.84 -6.87
C GLY A 57 0.10 -2.94 -8.08
N TYR A 58 -1.18 -2.76 -8.45
CA TYR A 58 -1.54 -1.87 -9.57
C TYR A 58 -1.25 -0.42 -9.25
N LEU A 59 -1.53 0.03 -8.02
CA LEU A 59 -1.17 1.39 -7.62
C LEU A 59 0.35 1.60 -7.70
N ALA A 60 1.14 0.63 -7.24
CA ALA A 60 2.60 0.69 -7.33
C ALA A 60 3.08 0.81 -8.79
N ASP A 61 2.47 0.07 -9.73
CA ASP A 61 2.78 0.13 -11.17
C ASP A 61 2.28 1.41 -11.85
N ILE A 62 1.18 2.00 -11.36
CA ILE A 62 0.68 3.30 -11.85
C ILE A 62 1.71 4.39 -11.57
N VAL A 63 2.35 4.36 -10.40
CA VAL A 63 3.38 5.33 -10.01
C VAL A 63 4.65 5.13 -10.85
N GLN A 64 5.11 6.21 -11.49
CA GLN A 64 6.13 6.15 -12.54
C GLN A 64 7.55 6.42 -12.05
N THR A 65 7.78 6.52 -10.73
CA THR A 65 9.08 6.91 -10.17
C THR A 65 10.15 5.87 -10.45
N ASN A 66 9.84 4.57 -10.38
CA ASN A 66 10.81 3.50 -10.60
C ASN A 66 11.50 3.60 -11.97
N ARG A 67 10.77 3.95 -13.04
CA ARG A 67 11.38 4.14 -14.39
C ARG A 67 12.23 5.41 -14.53
N LYS A 68 12.19 6.31 -13.55
CA LYS A 68 12.95 7.57 -13.52
C LYS A 68 14.13 7.52 -12.56
N CYS A 69 13.95 6.88 -11.42
CA CYS A 69 14.95 6.74 -10.35
C CYS A 69 15.17 5.25 -10.01
N PRO A 70 15.60 4.40 -10.96
CA PRO A 70 15.73 2.96 -10.74
C PRO A 70 16.83 2.59 -9.73
N ASP A 71 17.83 3.46 -9.57
CA ASP A 71 18.95 3.26 -8.64
C ASP A 71 18.62 3.71 -7.21
N ASP A 72 17.43 4.30 -7.00
CA ASP A 72 16.94 4.73 -5.69
C ASP A 72 15.60 4.04 -5.35
N PRO A 73 15.69 2.82 -4.79
CA PRO A 73 14.50 2.05 -4.46
C PRO A 73 13.75 2.59 -3.23
N VAL A 74 14.40 3.40 -2.40
CA VAL A 74 13.76 4.10 -1.27
C VAL A 74 12.86 5.19 -1.83
N LYS A 75 13.38 6.06 -2.70
CA LYS A 75 12.58 7.11 -3.36
C LYS A 75 11.40 6.53 -4.13
N SER A 76 11.61 5.43 -4.85
CA SER A 76 10.53 4.78 -5.60
C SER A 76 9.43 4.27 -4.67
N SER A 77 9.78 3.67 -3.52
CA SER A 77 8.82 3.22 -2.51
C SER A 77 8.05 4.39 -1.87
N LEU A 78 8.74 5.47 -1.53
CA LEU A 78 8.13 6.67 -0.92
C LEU A 78 7.09 7.34 -1.83
N GLU A 79 7.36 7.41 -3.13
CA GLU A 79 6.40 7.96 -4.09
C GLU A 79 5.14 7.08 -4.25
N VAL A 80 5.29 5.76 -4.09
CA VAL A 80 4.15 4.83 -4.04
C VAL A 80 3.34 5.05 -2.75
N VAL A 81 4.02 5.20 -1.61
CA VAL A 81 3.37 5.52 -0.32
C VAL A 81 2.60 6.85 -0.42
N ALA A 82 3.21 7.90 -0.95
CA ALA A 82 2.56 9.19 -1.13
C ALA A 82 1.29 9.11 -1.99
N ALA A 83 1.38 8.42 -3.14
CA ALA A 83 0.22 8.21 -4.01
C ALA A 83 -0.87 7.38 -3.32
N GLY A 84 -0.49 6.34 -2.58
CA GLY A 84 -1.40 5.46 -1.84
C GLY A 84 -2.10 6.16 -0.70
N CYS A 85 -1.38 6.87 0.17
CA CYS A 85 -1.97 7.63 1.26
C CYS A 85 -2.93 8.71 0.72
N MET A 86 -2.56 9.40 -0.36
CA MET A 86 -3.47 10.38 -0.97
C MET A 86 -4.74 9.72 -1.52
N LEU A 87 -4.61 8.66 -2.32
CA LEU A 87 -5.75 8.00 -2.95
C LEU A 87 -6.62 7.25 -1.94
N TYR A 88 -6.02 6.42 -1.08
CA TYR A 88 -6.73 5.54 -0.18
C TYR A 88 -7.20 6.25 1.09
N ASP A 89 -6.40 7.11 1.72
CA ASP A 89 -6.83 7.75 2.96
C ASP A 89 -7.65 9.01 2.69
N GLN A 90 -7.19 9.90 1.80
CA GLN A 90 -7.87 11.19 1.61
C GLN A 90 -9.12 11.07 0.73
N ILE A 91 -8.99 10.40 -0.41
CA ILE A 91 -10.11 10.29 -1.37
C ILE A 91 -11.02 9.13 -1.00
N TRP A 92 -10.49 7.91 -0.88
CA TRP A 92 -11.32 6.74 -0.67
C TRP A 92 -11.92 6.70 0.74
N LEU A 93 -11.11 6.56 1.78
CA LEU A 93 -11.59 6.48 3.16
C LEU A 93 -12.18 7.82 3.61
N GLY A 94 -11.47 8.93 3.35
CA GLY A 94 -11.80 10.28 3.81
C GLY A 94 -12.95 10.96 3.06
N SER A 95 -13.39 10.42 1.93
CA SER A 95 -14.55 10.93 1.18
C SER A 95 -15.56 9.83 0.85
N TYR A 96 -15.21 8.87 0.00
CA TYR A 96 -16.16 7.84 -0.47
C TYR A 96 -16.76 6.99 0.66
N MET A 97 -15.98 6.71 1.70
CA MET A 97 -16.37 5.88 2.83
C MET A 97 -16.72 6.66 4.09
N SER A 98 -16.50 7.98 4.11
CA SER A 98 -16.85 8.86 5.23
C SER A 98 -17.34 10.24 4.75
N GLY A 99 -16.42 11.19 4.52
CA GLY A 99 -16.70 12.57 4.13
C GLY A 99 -16.53 13.60 5.25
N GLY A 100 -16.68 14.89 4.90
CA GLY A 100 -16.53 16.02 5.83
C GLY A 100 -15.12 16.64 5.77
N VAL A 101 -14.54 16.94 6.94
CA VAL A 101 -13.15 17.46 7.04
C VAL A 101 -12.15 16.45 6.46
N GLY A 102 -12.43 15.16 6.63
CA GLY A 102 -11.64 14.08 6.05
C GLY A 102 -10.34 13.79 6.79
N PHE A 103 -9.42 13.14 6.09
CA PHE A 103 -8.24 12.46 6.67
C PHE A 103 -6.91 13.02 6.16
N THR A 104 -6.86 14.31 5.82
CA THR A 104 -5.68 14.96 5.25
C THR A 104 -4.42 14.68 6.04
N GLN A 105 -4.42 14.94 7.36
CA GLN A 105 -3.21 14.79 8.17
C GLN A 105 -2.87 13.34 8.53
N TYR A 106 -3.80 12.38 8.39
CA TYR A 106 -3.44 10.97 8.46
C TYR A 106 -2.56 10.59 7.27
N ALA A 107 -2.90 11.09 6.08
CA ALA A 107 -2.16 10.83 4.86
C ALA A 107 -0.85 11.63 4.78
N THR A 108 -0.86 12.93 5.08
CA THR A 108 0.32 13.80 4.90
C THR A 108 1.50 13.35 5.73
N ALA A 109 1.28 12.75 6.90
CA ALA A 109 2.36 12.23 7.75
C ALA A 109 3.28 11.24 7.02
N ALA A 110 2.81 10.59 5.97
CA ALA A 110 3.60 9.66 5.16
C ALA A 110 4.27 10.30 3.94
N TYR A 111 4.06 11.59 3.67
CA TYR A 111 4.61 12.30 2.51
C TYR A 111 5.02 13.75 2.75
N THR A 112 5.10 14.20 4.00
CA THR A 112 5.58 15.53 4.38
C THR A 112 6.76 15.46 5.33
N ASP A 113 7.49 16.57 5.40
CA ASP A 113 8.51 16.86 6.41
C ASP A 113 9.72 15.90 6.43
N ASP A 114 9.84 15.08 5.39
CA ASP A 114 10.89 14.07 5.17
C ASP A 114 11.08 13.10 6.37
N ILE A 115 10.05 12.95 7.22
CA ILE A 115 10.12 12.10 8.42
C ILE A 115 10.16 10.62 8.01
N LEU A 116 9.23 10.19 7.13
CA LEU A 116 9.25 8.82 6.63
C LEU A 116 10.49 8.57 5.75
N ASP A 117 10.91 9.57 4.98
CA ASP A 117 12.13 9.52 4.17
C ASP A 117 13.33 9.20 5.04
N ASP A 118 13.57 9.95 6.12
CA ASP A 118 14.67 9.73 7.07
C ASP A 118 14.68 8.28 7.59
N PHE A 119 13.53 7.78 8.04
CA PHE A 119 13.45 6.45 8.63
C PHE A 119 13.69 5.34 7.60
N MET A 120 13.19 5.52 6.37
CA MET A 120 13.41 4.57 5.29
C MET A 120 14.85 4.58 4.77
N TYR A 121 15.49 5.74 4.64
CA TYR A 121 16.90 5.81 4.25
C TYR A 121 17.81 5.21 5.34
N TYR A 122 17.55 5.50 6.62
CA TYR A 122 18.24 4.85 7.72
C TYR A 122 18.12 3.33 7.65
N GLY A 123 16.90 2.81 7.51
CA GLY A 123 16.66 1.37 7.44
C GLY A 123 17.31 0.72 6.22
N TYR A 124 17.28 1.38 5.07
CA TYR A 124 17.95 0.91 3.86
C TYR A 124 19.47 0.83 4.03
N ASP A 125 20.10 1.84 4.64
CA ASP A 125 21.54 1.83 4.92
C ASP A 125 21.92 0.76 5.95
N TYR A 126 21.12 0.58 6.99
CA TYR A 126 21.28 -0.51 7.96
C TYR A 126 21.23 -1.87 7.27
N ALA A 127 20.20 -2.11 6.44
CA ALA A 127 20.04 -3.34 5.69
C ALA A 127 21.23 -3.56 4.73
N LYS A 128 21.68 -2.52 4.03
CA LYS A 128 22.81 -2.58 3.09
C LYS A 128 24.13 -2.91 3.77
N GLY A 129 24.32 -2.49 5.03
CA GLY A 129 25.50 -2.82 5.83
C GLY A 129 25.57 -4.30 6.27
N LYS A 130 24.42 -4.99 6.37
CA LYS A 130 24.33 -6.33 6.96
C LYS A 130 23.90 -7.42 5.99
N TYR A 131 23.17 -7.05 4.94
CA TYR A 131 22.45 -7.96 4.06
C TYR A 131 22.69 -7.66 2.59
N LYS A 132 22.39 -8.64 1.73
CA LYS A 132 22.38 -8.44 0.29
C LYS A 132 21.00 -7.95 -0.14
N ILE A 133 20.90 -6.65 -0.44
CA ILE A 133 19.66 -6.00 -0.88
C ILE A 133 19.01 -6.74 -2.06
N GLY A 134 17.68 -6.91 -2.00
CA GLY A 134 16.87 -7.60 -3.01
C GLY A 134 17.08 -9.10 -3.13
N ALA A 135 17.96 -9.71 -2.33
CA ALA A 135 18.33 -11.11 -2.45
C ALA A 135 18.50 -11.82 -1.10
N THR A 136 18.18 -11.15 -0.01
CA THR A 136 18.25 -11.76 1.33
C THR A 136 17.08 -12.72 1.51
N LYS A 137 17.34 -13.91 2.05
CA LYS A 137 16.29 -14.89 2.25
C LYS A 137 15.25 -14.35 3.23
N ALA A 138 13.98 -14.34 2.82
CA ALA A 138 12.85 -13.99 3.67
C ALA A 138 12.67 -15.03 4.79
N THR A 139 13.19 -14.75 5.97
CA THR A 139 13.00 -15.55 7.19
C THR A 139 12.52 -14.65 8.33
N MET A 140 11.90 -15.24 9.36
CA MET A 140 11.48 -14.48 10.53
C MET A 140 12.66 -13.86 11.29
N ASP A 141 13.87 -14.43 11.21
CA ASP A 141 15.05 -13.80 11.82
C ASP A 141 15.38 -12.47 11.15
N VAL A 142 15.27 -12.39 9.81
CA VAL A 142 15.49 -11.14 9.06
C VAL A 142 14.37 -10.13 9.34
N VAL A 143 13.11 -10.60 9.40
CA VAL A 143 11.96 -9.76 9.77
C VAL A 143 12.13 -9.19 11.17
N ASN A 144 12.50 -10.03 12.14
CA ASN A 144 12.69 -9.61 13.52
C ASN A 144 13.83 -8.61 13.65
N ASP A 145 14.93 -8.82 12.92
CA ASP A 145 16.08 -7.92 12.94
C ASP A 145 15.76 -6.55 12.34
N LEU A 146 15.38 -6.51 11.05
CA LEU A 146 15.14 -5.26 10.34
C LEU A 146 13.90 -4.53 10.86
N GLY A 147 12.82 -5.26 11.13
CA GLY A 147 11.59 -4.68 11.68
C GLY A 147 11.79 -4.06 13.05
N THR A 148 12.55 -4.72 13.95
CA THR A 148 12.82 -4.18 15.29
C THR A 148 13.76 -2.98 15.22
N GLU A 149 14.88 -3.08 14.51
CA GLU A 149 15.88 -2.00 14.44
C GLU A 149 15.25 -0.69 13.94
N VAL A 150 14.53 -0.74 12.81
CA VAL A 150 13.95 0.45 12.20
C VAL A 150 12.81 1.01 13.05
N THR A 151 12.03 0.15 13.71
CA THR A 151 11.00 0.61 14.65
C THR A 151 11.61 1.38 15.83
N LEU A 152 12.68 0.82 16.43
CA LEU A 152 13.35 1.46 17.56
C LEU A 152 14.00 2.78 17.15
N TYR A 153 14.68 2.83 16.00
CA TYR A 153 15.25 4.07 15.47
C TYR A 153 14.21 5.18 15.33
N GLY A 154 13.06 4.88 14.73
CA GLY A 154 12.00 5.87 14.54
C GLY A 154 11.36 6.30 15.87
N ILE A 155 11.17 5.38 16.82
CA ILE A 155 10.73 5.69 18.18
C ILE A 155 11.69 6.68 18.85
N GLU A 156 13.00 6.40 18.77
CA GLU A 156 14.03 7.29 19.31
C GLU A 156 13.99 8.68 18.67
N GLN A 157 13.68 8.80 17.37
CA GLN A 157 13.56 10.12 16.72
C GLN A 157 12.41 10.94 17.32
N TYR A 158 11.24 10.32 17.55
CA TYR A 158 10.12 11.00 18.21
C TYR A 158 10.42 11.37 19.67
N GLU A 159 11.20 10.56 20.38
CA GLU A 159 11.58 10.84 21.77
C GLU A 159 12.67 11.91 21.88
N LYS A 160 13.63 11.90 20.95
CA LYS A 160 14.77 12.82 20.93
C LYS A 160 14.40 14.20 20.40
N TYR A 161 13.45 14.28 19.46
CA TYR A 161 13.02 15.53 18.83
C TYR A 161 11.55 15.81 19.14
N PRO A 162 11.26 16.58 20.22
CA PRO A 162 9.89 16.89 20.62
C PRO A 162 9.05 17.55 19.51
N THR A 163 9.68 18.30 18.61
CA THR A 163 9.01 18.91 17.45
C THR A 163 8.49 17.86 16.46
N THR A 164 9.22 16.77 16.25
CA THR A 164 8.77 15.66 15.38
C THR A 164 7.56 14.94 16.00
N LEU A 165 7.56 14.79 17.33
CA LEU A 165 6.41 14.24 18.05
C LEU A 165 5.20 15.20 18.06
N GLU A 166 5.44 16.51 18.12
CA GLU A 166 4.40 17.54 18.03
C GLU A 166 3.81 17.63 16.63
N ASP A 167 4.63 17.51 15.59
CA ASP A 167 4.21 17.53 14.19
C ASP A 167 3.35 16.30 13.85
N HIS A 168 3.85 15.11 14.16
CA HIS A 168 3.04 13.88 14.16
C HIS A 168 2.34 13.67 15.50
N PHE A 169 1.49 14.63 15.89
CA PHE A 169 0.76 14.60 17.17
C PHE A 169 -0.16 13.37 17.32
N GLY A 170 -0.71 12.87 16.21
CA GLY A 170 -1.61 11.72 16.17
C GLY A 170 -0.85 10.40 16.29
N GLY A 171 -1.28 9.53 17.21
CA GLY A 171 -0.68 8.20 17.37
C GLY A 171 -0.69 7.35 16.09
N SER A 172 -1.77 7.43 15.31
CA SER A 172 -1.92 6.70 14.05
C SER A 172 -0.94 7.17 12.97
N GLN A 173 -0.60 8.46 12.95
CA GLN A 173 0.40 9.01 12.02
C GLN A 173 1.76 8.38 12.31
N ARG A 174 2.16 8.38 13.59
CA ARG A 174 3.42 7.76 14.02
C ARG A 174 3.43 6.27 13.77
N ALA A 175 2.33 5.58 14.05
CA ALA A 175 2.20 4.14 13.82
C ALA A 175 2.39 3.79 12.34
N THR A 176 1.72 4.51 11.44
CA THR A 176 1.87 4.35 9.99
C THR A 176 3.31 4.57 9.55
N VAL A 177 3.95 5.66 10.00
CA VAL A 177 5.31 6.02 9.56
C VAL A 177 6.36 5.02 10.07
N LEU A 178 6.28 4.59 11.33
CA LEU A 178 7.20 3.59 11.89
C LEU A 178 7.07 2.24 11.19
N ALA A 179 5.84 1.78 10.96
CA ALA A 179 5.57 0.50 10.33
C ALA A 179 5.88 0.52 8.83
N ALA A 180 5.63 1.63 8.14
CA ALA A 180 6.00 1.82 6.73
C ALA A 180 7.52 1.71 6.56
N ALA A 181 8.29 2.42 7.39
CA ALA A 181 9.75 2.35 7.33
C ALA A 181 10.27 0.92 7.58
N SER A 182 9.73 0.24 8.59
CA SER A 182 10.12 -1.12 8.96
C SER A 182 9.76 -2.15 7.87
N GLY A 183 8.55 -2.05 7.33
CA GLY A 183 8.03 -2.93 6.29
C GLY A 183 8.78 -2.75 4.97
N CYS A 184 8.93 -1.51 4.50
CA CYS A 184 9.66 -1.22 3.27
C CYS A 184 11.12 -1.63 3.38
N THR A 185 11.81 -1.36 4.50
CA THR A 185 13.20 -1.80 4.71
C THR A 185 13.34 -3.31 4.57
N THR A 186 12.45 -4.07 5.21
CA THR A 186 12.48 -5.54 5.17
C THR A 186 12.16 -6.08 3.76
N ALA A 187 11.18 -5.48 3.07
CA ALA A 187 10.87 -5.84 1.69
C ALA A 187 12.05 -5.54 0.74
N LEU A 188 12.70 -4.39 0.88
CA LEU A 188 13.86 -3.99 0.08
C LEU A 188 15.06 -4.93 0.31
N ALA A 189 15.30 -5.35 1.54
CA ALA A 189 16.37 -6.29 1.84
C ALA A 189 16.12 -7.68 1.22
N THR A 190 14.87 -8.16 1.34
CA THR A 190 14.52 -9.55 0.99
C THR A 190 14.04 -9.75 -0.45
N GLY A 191 13.58 -8.69 -1.11
CA GLY A 191 12.87 -8.80 -2.38
C GLY A 191 11.52 -9.52 -2.23
N ASN A 192 10.89 -9.45 -1.05
CA ASN A 192 9.64 -10.14 -0.75
C ASN A 192 8.68 -9.24 0.05
N SER A 193 7.54 -8.90 -0.54
CA SER A 193 6.51 -8.04 0.03
C SER A 193 5.91 -8.61 1.32
N ASN A 194 5.60 -9.92 1.36
CA ASN A 194 5.07 -10.56 2.57
C ASN A 194 6.05 -10.52 3.76
N ALA A 195 7.36 -10.56 3.52
CA ALA A 195 8.34 -10.33 4.59
C ALA A 195 8.27 -8.89 5.12
N GLY A 196 8.13 -7.91 4.22
CA GLY A 196 7.82 -6.53 4.58
C GLY A 196 6.55 -6.39 5.39
N LEU A 197 5.47 -7.04 4.98
CA LEU A 197 4.19 -7.00 5.68
C LEU A 197 4.28 -7.64 7.10
N SER A 198 5.07 -8.70 7.26
CA SER A 198 5.36 -9.23 8.60
C SER A 198 6.12 -8.22 9.48
N ALA A 199 7.06 -7.46 8.91
CA ALA A 199 7.80 -6.42 9.63
C ALA A 199 6.92 -5.20 9.97
N TRP A 200 5.97 -4.85 9.10
CA TRP A 200 4.94 -3.85 9.41
C TRP A 200 4.18 -4.22 10.69
N TYR A 201 3.65 -5.44 10.75
CA TYR A 201 2.86 -5.86 11.93
C TYR A 201 3.72 -6.01 13.19
N LEU A 202 4.97 -6.49 13.04
CA LEU A 202 5.92 -6.51 14.16
C LEU A 202 6.16 -5.09 14.70
N SER A 203 6.35 -4.11 13.82
CA SER A 203 6.54 -2.69 14.20
C SER A 203 5.37 -2.18 15.04
N MET A 204 4.13 -2.49 14.64
CA MET A 204 2.93 -2.11 15.38
C MET A 204 2.92 -2.66 16.81
N TYR A 205 3.32 -3.93 16.99
CA TYR A 205 3.37 -4.55 18.31
C TYR A 205 4.45 -3.94 19.19
N LEU A 206 5.65 -3.72 18.65
CA LEU A 206 6.76 -3.10 19.38
C LEU A 206 6.41 -1.67 19.81
N HIS A 207 5.85 -0.87 18.90
CA HIS A 207 5.41 0.49 19.18
C HIS A 207 4.35 0.52 20.28
N LYS A 208 3.33 -0.35 20.20
CA LYS A 208 2.27 -0.44 21.20
C LYS A 208 2.83 -0.68 22.60
N GLU A 209 3.76 -1.62 22.73
CA GLU A 209 4.38 -1.95 24.02
C GLU A 209 5.36 -0.87 24.51
N ALA A 210 6.11 -0.23 23.61
CA ALA A 210 7.07 0.82 23.95
C ALA A 210 6.40 2.04 24.60
N TRP A 211 5.27 2.49 24.05
CA TRP A 211 4.63 3.73 24.50
C TRP A 211 3.30 3.53 25.24
N GLY A 212 2.82 2.29 25.37
CA GLY A 212 1.52 1.98 25.95
C GLY A 212 0.34 2.58 25.15
N ARG A 213 0.57 2.92 23.89
CA ARG A 213 -0.40 3.53 22.95
C ARG A 213 0.01 3.19 21.52
N LEU A 214 -0.94 3.27 20.60
CA LEU A 214 -0.70 3.06 19.16
C LEU A 214 -1.47 4.12 18.35
N GLY A 215 -2.59 3.76 17.72
CA GLY A 215 -3.43 4.65 16.92
C GLY A 215 -4.80 4.97 17.55
N PHE A 216 -5.72 5.42 16.70
CA PHE A 216 -7.10 5.71 17.07
C PHE A 216 -7.89 4.42 17.42
N PHE A 217 -9.12 4.57 17.89
CA PHE A 217 -9.99 3.44 18.21
C PHE A 217 -10.29 2.59 16.97
N GLY A 218 -9.76 1.36 16.93
CA GLY A 218 -9.93 0.45 15.80
C GLY A 218 -8.82 0.51 14.75
N TYR A 219 -7.81 1.38 14.93
CA TYR A 219 -6.64 1.46 14.05
C TYR A 219 -5.98 0.09 13.88
N ASP A 220 -5.77 -0.63 15.00
CA ASP A 220 -5.05 -1.90 15.01
C ASP A 220 -5.92 -3.13 14.73
N LEU A 221 -7.14 -2.97 14.18
CA LEU A 221 -7.96 -4.12 13.77
C LEU A 221 -7.18 -5.02 12.80
N GLN A 222 -6.61 -4.42 11.76
CA GLN A 222 -5.83 -5.16 10.78
C GLN A 222 -4.51 -5.67 11.37
N ASP A 223 -3.89 -4.87 12.24
CA ASP A 223 -2.58 -5.20 12.79
C ASP A 223 -2.67 -6.36 13.80
N GLN A 224 -3.74 -6.47 14.58
CA GLN A 224 -3.97 -7.63 15.46
C GLN A 224 -4.30 -8.91 14.67
N CYS A 225 -4.95 -8.81 13.52
CA CYS A 225 -5.16 -9.94 12.61
C CYS A 225 -3.93 -10.24 11.73
N GLY A 226 -2.98 -9.31 11.67
CA GLY A 226 -1.95 -9.24 10.65
C GLY A 226 -1.04 -10.46 10.64
N ALA A 227 -0.37 -10.73 11.76
CA ALA A 227 0.64 -11.79 11.87
C ALA A 227 0.11 -13.18 11.47
N THR A 228 -1.15 -13.50 11.78
CA THR A 228 -1.75 -14.79 11.39
C THR A 228 -2.12 -14.84 9.90
N ASN A 229 -2.39 -13.69 9.29
CA ASN A 229 -2.92 -13.59 7.94
C ASN A 229 -1.85 -13.31 6.86
N VAL A 230 -0.62 -12.92 7.21
CA VAL A 230 0.46 -12.73 6.20
C VAL A 230 0.73 -14.01 5.40
N SER A 231 0.83 -15.14 6.09
CA SER A 231 1.15 -16.45 5.49
C SER A 231 -0.04 -17.43 5.50
N SER A 232 -1.26 -16.93 5.76
CA SER A 232 -2.45 -17.76 5.67
C SER A 232 -2.67 -18.18 4.21
N CYS A 233 -3.28 -19.35 4.02
CA CYS A 233 -3.71 -19.85 2.72
C CYS A 233 -5.23 -20.12 2.71
N ARG A 234 -5.96 -19.61 3.70
CA ARG A 234 -7.42 -19.74 3.80
C ARG A 234 -8.13 -18.75 2.90
N SER A 235 -9.40 -19.04 2.63
CA SER A 235 -10.25 -18.40 1.60
C SER A 235 -10.15 -16.88 1.52
N ASP A 236 -10.30 -16.20 2.64
CA ASP A 236 -10.44 -14.74 2.75
C ASP A 236 -9.34 -14.12 3.61
N GLU A 237 -8.28 -14.89 3.87
CA GLU A 237 -7.09 -14.46 4.61
C GLU A 237 -5.82 -14.53 3.76
N GLY A 238 -5.71 -15.54 2.89
CA GLY A 238 -4.51 -15.79 2.13
C GLY A 238 -4.44 -15.00 0.82
N ALA A 239 -3.60 -13.98 0.79
CA ALA A 239 -3.20 -13.28 -0.42
C ALA A 239 -1.76 -12.76 -0.29
N ILE A 240 -0.99 -12.81 -1.39
CA ILE A 240 0.28 -12.07 -1.47
C ILE A 240 -0.03 -10.57 -1.46
N ASP A 241 0.85 -9.79 -0.83
CA ASP A 241 0.62 -8.37 -0.56
C ASP A 241 0.22 -7.56 -1.81
N GLU A 242 0.86 -7.83 -2.95
CA GLU A 242 0.60 -7.12 -4.22
C GLU A 242 -0.84 -7.34 -4.74
N LEU A 243 -1.48 -8.46 -4.38
CA LEU A 243 -2.87 -8.78 -4.73
C LEU A 243 -3.88 -8.36 -3.66
N ARG A 244 -3.41 -7.87 -2.51
CA ARG A 244 -4.27 -7.22 -1.52
C ARG A 244 -4.66 -5.83 -2.03
N GLY A 245 -5.57 -5.21 -1.30
CA GLY A 245 -6.08 -3.89 -1.62
C GLY A 245 -7.09 -3.43 -0.57
N PRO A 246 -7.75 -2.29 -0.77
CA PRO A 246 -8.74 -1.75 0.17
C PRO A 246 -9.99 -2.63 0.32
N ASN A 247 -10.14 -3.69 -0.49
CA ASN A 247 -11.23 -4.67 -0.34
C ASN A 247 -10.81 -5.97 0.35
N TYR A 248 -9.52 -6.17 0.66
CA TYR A 248 -9.07 -7.28 1.51
C TYR A 248 -9.74 -7.15 2.89
N PRO A 249 -10.31 -8.23 3.48
CA PRO A 249 -11.29 -8.09 4.56
C PRO A 249 -10.81 -7.26 5.77
N ASN A 250 -9.56 -7.42 6.19
CA ASN A 250 -9.03 -6.68 7.33
C ASN A 250 -8.71 -5.20 7.01
N TYR A 251 -8.59 -4.82 5.73
CA TYR A 251 -8.12 -3.49 5.29
C TYR A 251 -9.24 -2.57 4.81
N ALA A 252 -10.50 -3.00 4.96
CA ALA A 252 -11.63 -2.37 4.31
C ALA A 252 -12.28 -1.22 5.09
N MET A 253 -11.61 -0.72 6.13
CA MET A 253 -12.05 0.32 7.07
C MET A 253 -10.84 1.11 7.56
#